data_AF-A0ABC8M387-F1
#
_entry.id   AF-A0ABC8M387-F1
#
_cell.length_a   1.000
_cell.length_b   1.000
_cell.length_c   1.000
_cell.angle_alpha   90.00
_cell.angle_beta   90.00
_cell.angle_gamma   90.00
#
_symmetry.space_group_name_H-M   'P 1'
#
loop_
_entity.id
_entity.type
_entity.pdbx_description
1 polymer ?
#
loop_
_entity_poly.entity_id
_entity_poly.type
_entity_poly.pdbx_seq_one_letter_code
_entity_poly.pdbx_strand_id
1 'polypeptide(L)'
;MEMKKIACGVLFAAASMTAVMATEVGAPAPGPAASGASAAVPVLGSLVGASLVRSNLVRIDRFRHYKGTLDDRVVLIKKWAYGGSIFSEKIYRDLAVLSMVSGHKNFLKLLGCCLEFSYPVLVCEYAEVITRSLRGARCPIDPSLSWSMRIVIAKEIANALSYLHTAFSRTLVHKDIQPCQIFLNENGTAKLGEFCNCVFIPEGETYVQDDVVEGTYGYLDPNYVSKGLVSEKTDVYSFGAFMFVLLTGRIPQPIFGTREDHLVEDPECFSRLVKDGRFDKVVDKDMLVVEGREIERERLQIKAFLELSLRCIGRLGDVPNMTDVAKELKRIERLKSVPCGSFAFICLVKETV
;
A
#
# COMPACT_ATOMS: atom_id res chain seq x y z
N MET A 1 29.03 -8.01 -15.51
CA MET A 1 29.29 -6.57 -15.79
C MET A 1 27.98 -5.76 -15.90
N GLU A 2 26.80 -6.37 -15.83
CA GLU A 2 25.47 -5.72 -15.94
C GLU A 2 24.89 -5.13 -14.64
N MET A 3 25.27 -5.61 -13.44
CA MET A 3 24.77 -4.99 -12.20
C MET A 3 25.33 -3.58 -11.93
N LYS A 4 26.42 -3.18 -12.59
CA LYS A 4 26.97 -1.81 -12.44
C LYS A 4 26.14 -0.74 -13.13
N LYS A 5 25.34 -1.05 -14.16
CA LYS A 5 24.42 -0.07 -14.79
C LYS A 5 23.13 0.10 -13.99
N ILE A 6 22.64 -0.96 -13.35
CA ILE A 6 21.50 -0.91 -12.43
C ILE A 6 21.89 -0.17 -11.13
N ALA A 7 23.08 -0.46 -10.58
CA ALA A 7 23.59 0.24 -9.40
C ALA A 7 23.96 1.71 -9.69
N CYS A 8 24.56 2.02 -10.85
CA CYS A 8 24.82 3.41 -11.24
C CYS A 8 23.52 4.20 -11.40
N GLY A 9 22.44 3.63 -11.95
CA GLY A 9 21.15 4.32 -12.08
C GLY A 9 20.49 4.63 -10.73
N VAL A 10 20.56 3.70 -9.77
CA VAL A 10 20.05 3.92 -8.39
C VAL A 10 20.89 4.94 -7.62
N LEU A 11 22.22 4.92 -7.78
CA LEU A 11 23.13 5.91 -7.19
C LEU A 11 23.05 7.29 -7.88
N PHE A 12 22.84 7.37 -9.20
CA PHE A 12 22.65 8.63 -9.91
C PHE A 12 21.27 9.24 -9.61
N ALA A 13 20.22 8.42 -9.45
CA ALA A 13 18.93 8.89 -8.98
C ALA A 13 19.05 9.44 -7.55
N ALA A 14 19.75 8.75 -6.64
CA ALA A 14 20.00 9.24 -5.29
C ALA A 14 20.86 10.52 -5.26
N ALA A 15 21.93 10.59 -6.05
CA ALA A 15 22.84 11.75 -6.12
C ALA A 15 22.23 12.96 -6.83
N SER A 16 21.42 12.73 -7.88
CA SER A 16 20.66 13.80 -8.55
C SER A 16 19.48 14.28 -7.70
N MET A 17 19.01 13.49 -6.72
CA MET A 17 17.93 13.88 -5.82
C MET A 17 18.39 14.74 -4.64
N THR A 18 19.65 14.65 -4.21
CA THR A 18 20.23 15.68 -3.33
C THR A 18 20.20 17.06 -4.00
N ALA A 19 20.31 17.10 -5.33
CA ALA A 19 20.22 18.32 -6.13
C ALA A 19 18.79 18.78 -6.46
N VAL A 20 17.79 17.90 -6.43
CA VAL A 20 16.37 18.30 -6.60
C VAL A 20 15.77 18.87 -5.30
N MET A 21 16.41 18.63 -4.15
CA MET A 21 16.06 19.25 -2.86
C MET A 21 16.93 20.45 -2.49
N ALA A 22 17.88 20.85 -3.33
CA ALA A 22 18.76 22.00 -3.09
C ALA A 22 19.00 22.76 -4.40
N THR A 23 18.41 23.94 -4.54
CA THR A 23 18.70 24.86 -5.65
C THR A 23 20.11 25.47 -5.55
N GLU A 24 20.70 25.68 -6.73
CA GLU A 24 21.93 26.42 -7.07
C GLU A 24 23.29 25.76 -6.73
N VAL A 25 24.05 25.41 -7.79
CA VAL A 25 25.25 26.12 -8.31
C VAL A 25 25.91 25.20 -9.36
N GLY A 26 26.27 25.78 -10.52
CA GLY A 26 26.75 25.07 -11.70
C GLY A 26 28.15 24.45 -11.59
N ALA A 27 28.37 23.36 -12.35
CA ALA A 27 29.68 22.79 -12.65
C ALA A 27 29.62 21.89 -13.92
N PRO A 28 30.76 21.67 -14.62
CA PRO A 28 30.82 21.47 -16.07
C PRO A 28 30.74 20.01 -16.56
N ALA A 29 30.46 19.86 -17.86
CA ALA A 29 30.27 18.57 -18.56
C ALA A 29 31.59 17.78 -18.79
N PRO A 30 31.58 16.43 -18.73
CA PRO A 30 32.72 15.61 -19.12
C PRO A 30 32.65 15.20 -20.61
N GLY A 31 33.82 15.19 -21.26
CA GLY A 31 34.03 14.85 -22.68
C GLY A 31 33.95 13.34 -23.00
N PRO A 32 34.05 12.97 -24.30
CA PRO A 32 33.67 11.65 -24.78
C PRO A 32 34.79 10.61 -24.60
N ALA A 33 34.42 9.40 -24.20
CA ALA A 33 35.30 8.23 -24.16
C ALA A 33 34.88 7.19 -25.23
N ALA A 34 35.91 6.54 -25.77
CA ALA A 34 35.97 5.83 -27.05
C ALA A 34 35.10 4.57 -27.17
N SER A 35 34.82 4.25 -28.45
CA SER A 35 34.08 3.11 -28.95
C SER A 35 34.89 1.80 -28.90
N GLY A 36 34.26 0.75 -28.39
CA GLY A 36 34.70 -0.64 -28.54
C GLY A 36 33.47 -1.52 -28.77
N ALA A 37 33.38 -2.14 -29.94
CA ALA A 37 32.27 -3.03 -30.32
C ALA A 37 32.32 -4.33 -29.49
N SER A 38 31.24 -4.60 -28.77
CA SER A 38 30.96 -5.87 -28.09
C SER A 38 29.62 -6.38 -28.63
N ALA A 39 29.51 -7.70 -28.86
CA ALA A 39 28.31 -8.39 -29.32
C ALA A 39 27.03 -7.81 -28.68
N ALA A 40 26.00 -7.56 -29.50
CA ALA A 40 24.79 -6.84 -29.12
C ALA A 40 23.97 -7.62 -28.09
N VAL A 41 24.33 -7.48 -26.82
CA VAL A 41 23.44 -7.74 -25.69
C VAL A 41 22.28 -6.74 -25.85
N PRO A 42 21.02 -7.19 -25.89
CA PRO A 42 19.90 -6.27 -26.03
C PRO A 42 19.95 -5.24 -24.89
N VAL A 43 19.94 -3.97 -25.25
CA VAL A 43 19.92 -2.87 -24.29
C VAL A 43 18.64 -3.01 -23.45
N LEU A 44 18.73 -2.76 -22.13
CA LEU A 44 17.60 -2.89 -21.19
C LEU A 44 16.31 -2.23 -21.72
N GLY A 45 16.42 -1.10 -22.42
CA GLY A 45 15.29 -0.46 -23.08
C GLY A 45 14.60 -1.28 -24.16
N SER A 46 15.31 -2.10 -24.93
CA SER A 46 14.70 -3.01 -25.91
C SER A 46 13.93 -4.15 -25.27
N LEU A 47 14.46 -4.77 -24.19
CA LEU A 47 13.78 -5.84 -23.44
C LEU A 47 12.53 -5.31 -22.73
N VAL A 48 12.67 -4.16 -22.05
CA VAL A 48 11.54 -3.47 -21.42
C VAL A 48 10.52 -3.07 -22.49
N GLY A 49 10.98 -2.50 -23.61
CA GLY A 49 10.14 -2.08 -24.73
C GLY A 49 9.30 -3.20 -25.33
N ALA A 50 9.89 -4.39 -25.52
CA ALA A 50 9.19 -5.57 -26.02
C ALA A 50 8.04 -6.02 -25.09
N SER A 51 8.17 -5.77 -23.79
CA SER A 51 7.14 -6.13 -22.80
C SER A 51 5.98 -5.12 -22.73
N LEU A 52 6.11 -3.92 -23.31
CA LEU A 52 5.10 -2.86 -23.28
C LEU A 52 3.98 -3.06 -24.33
N VAL A 53 3.45 -4.27 -24.41
CA VAL A 53 2.40 -4.67 -25.34
C VAL A 53 1.10 -5.00 -24.60
N ARG A 54 -0.04 -4.92 -25.29
CA ARG A 54 -1.37 -5.09 -24.68
C ARG A 54 -1.59 -6.47 -24.05
N SER A 55 -1.01 -7.54 -24.62
CA SER A 55 -1.09 -8.90 -24.08
C SER A 55 -0.44 -9.04 -22.71
N ASN A 56 0.52 -8.16 -22.40
CA ASN A 56 1.28 -8.19 -21.15
C ASN A 56 0.73 -7.20 -20.11
N LEU A 57 -0.31 -6.44 -20.46
CA LEU A 57 -0.90 -5.45 -19.57
C LEU A 57 -1.67 -6.15 -18.43
N VAL A 58 -1.16 -5.99 -17.22
CA VAL A 58 -1.76 -6.52 -15.99
C VAL A 58 -2.76 -5.53 -15.41
N ARG A 59 -2.48 -4.22 -15.49
CA ARG A 59 -3.36 -3.21 -14.87
C ARG A 59 -3.11 -1.81 -15.41
N ILE A 60 -4.13 -0.95 -15.29
CA ILE A 60 -4.03 0.49 -15.54
C ILE A 60 -4.54 1.28 -14.33
N ASP A 61 -3.69 2.17 -13.81
CA ASP A 61 -4.02 3.28 -12.91
C ASP A 61 -3.20 4.54 -13.33
N ARG A 62 -2.53 5.22 -12.39
CA ARG A 62 -1.49 6.22 -12.68
C ARG A 62 -0.37 5.65 -13.55
N PHE A 63 -0.09 4.37 -13.41
CA PHE A 63 0.81 3.59 -14.24
C PHE A 63 0.03 2.54 -15.04
N ARG A 64 0.57 2.21 -16.21
CA ARG A 64 0.31 0.95 -16.88
C ARG A 64 1.31 -0.06 -16.35
N HIS A 65 0.79 -1.13 -15.76
CA HIS A 65 1.52 -2.24 -15.19
C HIS A 65 1.57 -3.38 -16.20
N TYR A 66 2.77 -3.82 -16.56
CA TYR A 66 2.99 -4.91 -17.51
C TYR A 66 3.74 -6.05 -16.84
N LYS A 67 3.38 -7.28 -17.18
CA LYS A 67 4.18 -8.47 -16.88
C LYS A 67 5.27 -8.57 -17.94
N GLY A 68 6.52 -8.69 -17.51
CA GLY A 68 7.67 -8.87 -18.40
C GLY A 68 8.57 -10.00 -17.93
N THR A 69 9.61 -10.27 -18.72
CA THR A 69 10.67 -11.20 -18.36
C THR A 69 12.02 -10.51 -18.54
N LEU A 70 12.88 -10.59 -17.52
CA LEU A 70 14.23 -10.05 -17.52
C LEU A 70 15.19 -11.09 -16.91
N ASP A 71 16.17 -11.54 -17.69
CA ASP A 71 17.09 -12.63 -17.32
C ASP A 71 16.36 -13.87 -16.79
N ASP A 72 15.38 -14.37 -17.56
CA ASP A 72 14.50 -15.50 -17.20
C ASP A 72 13.66 -15.32 -15.91
N ARG A 73 13.65 -14.11 -15.33
CA ARG A 73 12.82 -13.78 -14.17
C ARG A 73 11.59 -13.00 -14.60
N VAL A 74 10.43 -13.39 -14.07
CA VAL A 74 9.20 -12.62 -14.23
C VAL A 74 9.33 -11.31 -13.44
N VAL A 75 9.01 -10.20 -14.09
CA VAL A 75 9.10 -8.85 -13.51
C VAL A 75 7.81 -8.06 -13.72
N LEU A 76 7.56 -7.10 -12.83
CA LEU A 76 6.53 -6.09 -13.00
C LEU A 76 7.15 -4.82 -13.58
N ILE A 77 6.65 -4.36 -14.72
CA ILE A 77 7.11 -3.15 -15.40
C ILE A 77 6.06 -2.06 -15.22
N LYS A 78 6.41 -0.96 -14.53
CA LYS A 78 5.54 0.21 -14.33
C LYS A 78 5.92 1.30 -15.33
N LYS A 79 4.98 1.65 -16.23
CA LYS A 79 5.15 2.77 -17.17
C LYS A 79 4.08 3.82 -16.92
N TRP A 80 4.48 5.09 -16.80
CA TRP A 80 3.54 6.19 -16.60
C TRP A 80 2.41 6.19 -17.62
N ALA A 81 1.16 6.30 -17.14
CA ALA A 81 -0.01 6.15 -18.00
C ALA A 81 -0.32 7.42 -18.82
N TYR A 82 0.03 8.59 -18.30
CA TYR A 82 -0.33 9.88 -18.87
C TYR A 82 0.81 10.46 -19.72
N GLY A 83 0.53 10.91 -20.94
CA GLY A 83 1.52 11.64 -21.75
C GLY A 83 1.51 13.12 -21.40
N GLY A 84 2.69 13.73 -21.23
CA GLY A 84 2.88 15.20 -21.19
C GLY A 84 2.18 15.93 -20.03
N SER A 85 2.04 15.33 -18.85
CA SER A 85 1.29 15.94 -17.74
C SER A 85 2.15 16.78 -16.79
N ILE A 86 1.52 17.80 -16.18
CA ILE A 86 2.02 18.60 -15.05
C ILE A 86 2.32 17.78 -13.78
N PHE A 87 1.98 16.49 -13.75
CA PHE A 87 2.16 15.61 -12.58
C PHE A 87 3.45 14.79 -12.66
N SER A 88 4.40 15.22 -13.48
CA SER A 88 5.64 14.47 -13.71
C SER A 88 6.47 14.31 -12.44
N GLU A 89 6.41 15.21 -11.46
CA GLU A 89 7.12 15.03 -10.20
C GLU A 89 6.69 13.77 -9.43
N LYS A 90 5.46 13.29 -9.65
CA LYS A 90 4.95 12.10 -8.97
C LYS A 90 5.70 10.82 -9.36
N ILE A 91 6.19 10.73 -10.60
CA ILE A 91 6.96 9.55 -11.02
C ILE A 91 8.32 9.51 -10.33
N TYR A 92 8.95 10.67 -10.17
CA TYR A 92 10.24 10.79 -9.51
C TYR A 92 10.09 10.53 -8.01
N ARG A 93 9.00 10.99 -7.40
CA ARG A 93 8.64 10.66 -6.02
C ARG A 93 8.42 9.16 -5.83
N ASP A 94 7.67 8.51 -6.72
CA ASP A 94 7.47 7.05 -6.67
C ASP A 94 8.80 6.30 -6.75
N LEU A 95 9.64 6.63 -7.74
CA LEU A 95 10.97 6.06 -7.89
C LEU A 95 11.84 6.26 -6.65
N ALA A 96 11.84 7.47 -6.09
CA ALA A 96 12.64 7.83 -4.93
C ALA A 96 12.27 7.01 -3.69
N VAL A 97 10.99 7.06 -3.31
CA VAL A 97 10.50 6.39 -2.12
C VAL A 97 10.66 4.88 -2.28
N LEU A 98 10.29 4.33 -3.44
CA LEU A 98 10.45 2.91 -3.73
C LEU A 98 11.92 2.48 -3.59
N SER A 99 12.87 3.29 -4.07
CA SER A 99 14.31 3.02 -3.91
C SER A 99 14.73 3.01 -2.43
N MET A 100 14.20 3.93 -1.61
CA MET A 100 14.50 4.00 -0.17
C MET A 100 13.94 2.80 0.62
N VAL A 101 12.76 2.31 0.26
CA VAL A 101 12.04 1.28 1.05
C VAL A 101 12.26 -0.15 0.53
N SER A 102 12.85 -0.33 -0.66
CA SER A 102 13.02 -1.63 -1.34
C SER A 102 13.76 -2.70 -0.54
N GLY A 103 14.50 -2.34 0.50
CA GLY A 103 15.16 -3.29 1.39
C GLY A 103 14.21 -4.00 2.35
N HIS A 104 13.02 -3.46 2.61
CA HIS A 104 12.08 -4.01 3.58
C HIS A 104 11.04 -4.93 2.90
N LYS A 105 10.83 -6.11 3.48
CA LYS A 105 10.09 -7.23 2.85
C LYS A 105 8.64 -6.93 2.44
N ASN A 106 7.99 -5.99 3.14
CA ASN A 106 6.60 -5.62 2.93
C ASN A 106 6.41 -4.42 1.99
N PHE A 107 7.45 -4.03 1.25
CA PHE A 107 7.33 -3.14 0.10
C PHE A 107 7.65 -3.89 -1.18
N LEU A 108 7.11 -3.37 -2.29
CA LEU A 108 7.46 -3.84 -3.63
C LEU A 108 8.93 -3.50 -3.91
N LYS A 109 9.74 -4.49 -4.25
CA LYS A 109 11.17 -4.30 -4.49
C LYS A 109 11.43 -3.74 -5.90
N LEU A 110 12.06 -2.58 -5.96
CA LEU A 110 12.63 -2.05 -7.19
C LEU A 110 13.87 -2.87 -7.58
N LEU A 111 13.88 -3.40 -8.81
CA LEU A 111 15.03 -4.07 -9.40
C LEU A 111 15.88 -3.09 -10.22
N GLY A 112 15.25 -2.07 -10.80
CA GLY A 112 15.92 -1.01 -11.54
C GLY A 112 14.92 -0.13 -12.29
N CYS A 113 15.42 0.79 -13.11
CA CYS A 113 14.61 1.60 -14.00
C CYS A 113 15.27 1.75 -15.38
N CYS A 114 14.44 1.99 -16.39
CA CYS A 114 14.87 2.34 -17.73
C CYS A 114 14.59 3.82 -17.99
N LEU A 115 15.64 4.56 -18.33
CA LEU A 115 15.61 6.01 -18.55
C LEU A 115 15.63 6.39 -20.05
N GLU A 116 15.55 5.41 -20.95
CA GLU A 116 15.53 5.63 -22.40
C GLU A 116 14.14 6.10 -22.91
N PHE A 117 13.13 6.06 -22.05
CA PHE A 117 11.78 6.58 -22.33
C PHE A 117 11.63 8.02 -21.83
N SER A 118 10.62 8.74 -22.32
CA SER A 118 10.34 10.13 -21.92
C SER A 118 10.14 10.34 -20.42
N TYR A 119 9.70 9.30 -19.71
CA TYR A 119 9.66 9.24 -18.25
C TYR A 119 10.26 7.90 -17.78
N PRO A 120 10.85 7.83 -16.58
CA PRO A 120 11.38 6.58 -16.04
C PRO A 120 10.37 5.43 -16.11
N VAL A 121 10.79 4.29 -16.67
CA VAL A 121 10.02 3.05 -16.62
C VAL A 121 10.61 2.17 -15.52
N LEU A 122 9.82 1.86 -14.50
CA LEU A 122 10.29 1.13 -13.33
C LEU A 122 10.17 -0.37 -13.55
N VAL A 123 11.18 -1.12 -13.09
CA VAL A 123 11.20 -2.59 -13.13
C VAL A 123 11.28 -3.10 -11.71
N CYS A 124 10.24 -3.80 -11.27
CA CYS A 124 10.09 -4.32 -9.93
C CYS A 124 10.05 -5.85 -9.92
N GLU A 125 10.21 -6.45 -8.74
CA GLU A 125 9.83 -7.85 -8.55
C GLU A 125 8.37 -8.08 -8.96
N TYR A 126 8.06 -9.26 -9.48
CA TYR A 126 6.68 -9.57 -9.83
C TYR A 126 5.87 -9.91 -8.58
N ALA A 127 4.69 -9.30 -8.47
CA ALA A 127 3.68 -9.58 -7.46
C ALA A 127 2.30 -9.21 -8.04
N GLU A 128 1.26 -9.92 -7.63
CA GLU A 128 -0.11 -9.74 -8.12
C GLU A 128 -0.89 -8.80 -7.20
N VAL A 129 -1.64 -7.86 -7.76
CA VAL A 129 -2.49 -7.00 -6.95
C VAL A 129 -3.58 -7.83 -6.26
N ILE A 130 -3.94 -7.51 -5.02
CA ILE A 130 -5.00 -8.21 -4.25
C ILE A 130 -6.43 -7.96 -4.76
N THR A 131 -6.59 -7.43 -5.98
CA THR A 131 -7.86 -7.00 -6.55
C THR A 131 -8.09 -7.64 -7.90
N ARG A 132 -9.35 -7.92 -8.24
CA ARG A 132 -9.69 -8.67 -9.47
C ARG A 132 -9.77 -7.81 -10.73
N SER A 133 -9.79 -6.48 -10.62
CA SER A 133 -10.05 -5.61 -11.78
C SER A 133 -8.78 -5.12 -12.48
N LEU A 134 -8.72 -5.34 -13.79
CA LEU A 134 -7.67 -4.76 -14.67
C LEU A 134 -7.82 -3.23 -14.83
N ARG A 135 -9.02 -2.68 -14.56
CA ARG A 135 -9.37 -1.27 -14.76
C ARG A 135 -10.28 -0.73 -13.65
N GLY A 136 -10.03 0.49 -13.20
CA GLY A 136 -11.03 1.34 -12.56
C GLY A 136 -10.91 1.51 -11.05
N ALA A 137 -11.42 2.65 -10.60
CA ALA A 137 -11.26 3.25 -9.26
C ALA A 137 -11.88 2.48 -8.08
N ARG A 138 -12.46 1.30 -8.35
CA ARG A 138 -13.29 0.57 -7.37
C ARG A 138 -12.58 -0.62 -6.72
N CYS A 139 -11.51 -1.14 -7.31
CA CYS A 139 -10.54 -2.03 -6.65
C CYS A 139 -11.14 -3.13 -5.73
N PRO A 140 -12.11 -3.95 -6.20
CA PRO A 140 -12.70 -4.98 -5.37
C PRO A 140 -11.65 -6.05 -5.02
N ILE A 141 -11.65 -6.48 -3.76
CA ILE A 141 -10.78 -7.55 -3.27
C ILE A 141 -11.02 -8.83 -4.08
N ASP A 142 -9.96 -9.59 -4.33
CA ASP A 142 -10.08 -10.92 -4.91
C ASP A 142 -10.86 -11.85 -3.95
N PRO A 143 -12.04 -12.37 -4.34
CA PRO A 143 -12.83 -13.25 -3.49
C PRO A 143 -12.10 -14.54 -3.11
N SER A 144 -11.04 -14.95 -3.83
CA SER A 144 -10.26 -16.14 -3.48
C SER A 144 -9.40 -15.95 -2.22
N LEU A 145 -9.26 -14.72 -1.71
CA LEU A 145 -8.48 -14.44 -0.51
C LEU A 145 -9.25 -14.88 0.74
N SER A 146 -8.78 -15.97 1.37
CA SER A 146 -9.31 -16.49 2.63
C SER A 146 -9.12 -15.49 3.78
N TRP A 147 -9.92 -15.64 4.84
CA TRP A 147 -9.82 -14.81 6.04
C TRP A 147 -8.40 -14.78 6.63
N SER A 148 -7.77 -15.96 6.74
CA SER A 148 -6.39 -16.08 7.24
C SER A 148 -5.42 -15.21 6.44
N MET A 149 -5.55 -15.19 5.11
CA MET A 149 -4.72 -14.41 4.22
C MET A 149 -4.99 -12.91 4.36
N ARG A 150 -6.25 -12.50 4.55
CA ARG A 150 -6.62 -11.09 4.77
C ARG A 150 -6.04 -10.53 6.06
N ILE A 151 -5.98 -11.31 7.15
CA ILE A 151 -5.28 -10.89 8.38
C ILE A 151 -3.78 -10.73 8.13
N VAL A 152 -3.15 -11.69 7.42
CA VAL A 152 -1.72 -11.62 7.09
C VAL A 152 -1.42 -10.35 6.29
N ILE A 153 -2.21 -10.08 5.26
CA ILE A 153 -2.11 -8.86 4.44
C ILE A 153 -2.19 -7.61 5.33
N ALA A 154 -3.24 -7.48 6.16
CA ALA A 154 -3.41 -6.32 7.02
C ALA A 154 -2.21 -6.12 7.95
N LYS A 155 -1.75 -7.19 8.61
CA LYS A 155 -0.61 -7.15 9.53
C LYS A 155 0.68 -6.70 8.82
N GLU A 156 0.93 -7.24 7.63
CA GLU A 156 2.14 -6.94 6.86
C GLU A 156 2.15 -5.52 6.31
N ILE A 157 1.00 -5.00 5.88
CA ILE A 157 0.85 -3.61 5.46
C ILE A 157 0.92 -2.65 6.65
N ALA A 158 0.41 -3.04 7.82
CA ALA A 158 0.60 -2.26 9.05
C ALA A 158 2.09 -2.15 9.43
N ASN A 159 2.88 -3.23 9.26
CA ASN A 159 4.34 -3.17 9.45
C ASN A 159 5.01 -2.23 8.45
N ALA A 160 4.60 -2.25 7.17
CA ALA A 160 5.13 -1.34 6.16
C ALA A 160 4.85 0.13 6.52
N LEU A 161 3.62 0.46 6.92
CA LEU A 161 3.25 1.80 7.33
C LEU A 161 3.98 2.25 8.61
N SER A 162 4.07 1.38 9.62
CA SER A 162 4.88 1.63 10.82
C SER A 162 6.34 1.94 10.46
N TYR A 163 6.92 1.22 9.49
CA TYR A 163 8.26 1.50 8.98
C TYR A 163 8.35 2.89 8.33
N LEU A 164 7.40 3.28 7.47
CA LEU A 164 7.39 4.63 6.88
C LEU A 164 7.32 5.74 7.93
N HIS A 165 6.58 5.50 9.02
CA HIS A 165 6.39 6.51 10.07
C HIS A 165 7.58 6.62 11.04
N THR A 166 8.38 5.57 11.20
CA THR A 166 9.35 5.48 12.31
C THR A 166 10.80 5.19 11.90
N ALA A 167 11.06 4.65 10.71
CA ALA A 167 12.40 4.22 10.33
C ALA A 167 13.29 5.34 9.75
N PHE A 168 12.69 6.48 9.42
CA PHE A 168 13.38 7.64 8.84
C PHE A 168 13.48 8.77 9.88
N SER A 169 14.40 9.72 9.67
CA SER A 169 14.52 10.91 10.53
C SER A 169 13.29 11.81 10.52
N ARG A 170 12.47 11.71 9.47
CA ARG A 170 11.19 12.41 9.30
C ARG A 170 10.11 11.41 8.94
N THR A 171 8.92 11.57 9.49
CA THR A 171 7.76 10.73 9.20
C THR A 171 7.39 10.83 7.72
N LEU A 172 7.40 9.71 7.01
CA LEU A 172 6.94 9.61 5.63
C LEU A 172 5.49 9.10 5.61
N VAL A 173 4.55 9.92 5.14
CA VAL A 173 3.13 9.57 5.07
C VAL A 173 2.79 9.12 3.65
N HIS A 174 2.09 8.00 3.50
CA HIS A 174 1.74 7.42 2.20
C HIS A 174 0.57 8.11 1.50
N LYS A 175 -0.47 8.48 2.27
CA LYS A 175 -1.69 9.22 1.90
C LYS A 175 -2.72 8.52 1.01
N ASP A 176 -2.53 7.28 0.60
CA ASP A 176 -3.40 6.68 -0.44
C ASP A 176 -3.68 5.19 -0.26
N ILE A 177 -3.53 4.68 0.97
CA ILE A 177 -3.66 3.25 1.28
C ILE A 177 -5.03 2.71 0.86
N GLN A 178 -5.00 1.74 -0.05
CA GLN A 178 -6.16 1.08 -0.62
C GLN A 178 -5.75 -0.28 -1.22
N PRO A 179 -6.70 -1.19 -1.50
CA PRO A 179 -6.39 -2.51 -2.04
C PRO A 179 -5.58 -2.50 -3.34
N CYS A 180 -5.85 -1.52 -4.20
CA CYS A 180 -5.12 -1.31 -5.44
C CYS A 180 -3.64 -0.97 -5.26
N GLN A 181 -3.12 -0.80 -4.05
CA GLN A 181 -1.70 -0.52 -3.82
C GLN A 181 -0.99 -1.68 -3.16
N ILE A 182 -1.73 -2.75 -2.89
CA ILE A 182 -1.25 -3.92 -2.17
C ILE A 182 -1.11 -5.07 -3.15
N PHE A 183 0.09 -5.64 -3.15
CA PHE A 183 0.47 -6.76 -3.99
C PHE A 183 0.78 -7.97 -3.11
N LEU A 184 0.63 -9.15 -3.68
CA LEU A 184 1.02 -10.44 -3.11
C LEU A 184 2.01 -11.10 -4.03
N ASN A 185 3.17 -11.47 -3.49
CA ASN A 185 4.08 -12.34 -4.21
C ASN A 185 3.62 -13.80 -4.12
N GLU A 186 4.31 -14.68 -4.85
CA GLU A 186 4.01 -16.12 -4.92
C GLU A 186 4.09 -16.82 -3.55
N ASN A 187 4.81 -16.24 -2.59
CA ASN A 187 4.93 -16.77 -1.23
C ASN A 187 3.82 -16.27 -0.29
N GLY A 188 2.85 -15.51 -0.79
CA GLY A 188 1.80 -14.89 0.04
C GLY A 188 2.32 -13.77 0.96
N THR A 189 3.43 -13.12 0.62
CA THR A 189 3.90 -11.91 1.33
C THR A 189 3.26 -10.68 0.71
N ALA A 190 2.60 -9.87 1.53
CA ALA A 190 2.02 -8.60 1.14
C ALA A 190 3.08 -7.51 0.99
N LYS A 191 2.94 -6.73 -0.09
CA LYS A 191 3.86 -5.70 -0.55
C LYS A 191 3.09 -4.42 -0.85
N LEU A 192 3.43 -3.35 -0.15
CA LEU A 192 2.94 -2.01 -0.44
C LEU A 192 3.70 -1.41 -1.63
N GLY A 193 2.98 -0.81 -2.57
CA GLY A 193 3.51 -0.04 -3.70
C GLY A 193 2.74 1.26 -3.91
N GLU A 194 3.12 2.02 -4.95
CA GLU A 194 2.49 3.29 -5.36
C GLU A 194 2.70 4.48 -4.41
N PHE A 195 3.92 5.01 -4.37
CA PHE A 195 4.36 6.10 -3.50
C PHE A 195 4.23 7.50 -4.13
N CYS A 196 3.49 7.63 -5.23
CA CYS A 196 3.28 8.88 -5.96
C CYS A 196 2.73 10.04 -5.12
N ASN A 197 2.04 9.76 -4.01
CA ASN A 197 1.43 10.78 -3.15
C ASN A 197 2.21 11.03 -1.85
N CYS A 198 3.31 10.31 -1.60
CA CYS A 198 3.97 10.37 -0.30
C CYS A 198 4.55 11.75 0.02
N VAL A 199 4.52 12.12 1.29
CA VAL A 199 5.08 13.39 1.77
C VAL A 199 5.83 13.17 3.08
N PHE A 200 6.91 13.93 3.26
CA PHE A 200 7.59 13.99 4.55
C PHE A 200 6.96 15.08 5.40
N ILE A 201 6.69 14.76 6.66
CA ILE A 201 6.41 15.77 7.68
C ILE A 201 7.74 16.48 8.00
N PRO A 202 7.78 17.82 8.05
CA PRO A 202 8.97 18.56 8.45
C PRO A 202 9.48 18.15 9.84
N GLU A 203 10.78 18.29 10.08
CA GLU A 203 11.38 17.95 11.37
C GLU A 203 10.80 18.83 12.49
N GLY A 204 10.45 18.22 13.62
CA GLY A 204 9.81 18.90 14.75
C GLY A 204 8.31 19.15 14.60
N GLU A 205 7.75 18.92 13.41
CA GLU A 205 6.32 19.10 13.14
C GLU A 205 5.53 17.81 13.28
N THR A 206 4.21 17.94 13.48
CA THR A 206 3.27 16.80 13.57
C THR A 206 2.39 16.64 12.34
N TYR A 207 2.41 17.63 11.44
CA TYR A 207 1.66 17.63 10.20
C TYR A 207 2.36 18.48 9.13
N VAL A 208 1.92 18.30 7.89
CA VAL A 208 2.28 19.17 6.75
C VAL A 208 0.99 19.57 6.04
N GLN A 209 0.94 20.79 5.51
CA GLN A 209 -0.20 21.27 4.74
C GLN A 209 0.02 20.99 3.26
N ASP A 210 -0.94 20.35 2.62
CA ASP A 210 -0.98 20.22 1.16
C ASP A 210 -1.84 21.35 0.55
N ASP A 211 -1.42 21.83 -0.62
CA ASP A 211 -2.22 22.77 -1.42
C ASP A 211 -3.42 22.10 -2.10
N VAL A 212 -3.32 20.80 -2.38
CA VAL A 212 -4.34 20.01 -3.08
C VAL A 212 -4.53 18.69 -2.35
N VAL A 213 -5.78 18.37 -2.03
CA VAL A 213 -6.15 17.07 -1.47
C VAL A 213 -6.05 16.00 -2.55
N GLU A 214 -5.19 15.01 -2.33
CA GLU A 214 -4.92 13.92 -3.26
C GLU A 214 -5.04 12.56 -2.58
N GLY A 215 -5.70 11.62 -3.26
CA GLY A 215 -5.86 10.25 -2.80
C GLY A 215 -7.16 9.67 -3.32
N THR A 216 -7.60 8.55 -2.74
CA THR A 216 -8.74 7.81 -3.24
C THR A 216 -9.98 8.00 -2.37
N TYR A 217 -11.06 8.48 -2.98
CA TYR A 217 -12.35 8.66 -2.31
C TYR A 217 -12.79 7.37 -1.60
N GLY A 218 -13.31 7.52 -0.37
CA GLY A 218 -13.63 6.41 0.52
C GLY A 218 -12.51 6.03 1.49
N TYR A 219 -11.25 6.38 1.19
CA TYR A 219 -10.09 6.17 2.07
C TYR A 219 -9.52 7.48 2.63
N LEU A 220 -9.95 8.63 2.12
CA LEU A 220 -9.46 9.93 2.53
C LEU A 220 -9.89 10.28 3.96
N ASP A 221 -8.92 10.63 4.80
CA ASP A 221 -9.13 11.16 6.15
C ASP A 221 -9.98 12.44 6.10
N PRO A 222 -11.10 12.53 6.84
CA PRO A 222 -11.92 13.73 6.93
C PRO A 222 -11.17 15.00 7.34
N ASN A 223 -10.16 14.89 8.21
CA ASN A 223 -9.34 16.04 8.60
C ASN A 223 -8.47 16.52 7.43
N TYR A 224 -7.90 15.58 6.67
CA TYR A 224 -7.15 15.90 5.46
C TYR A 224 -8.06 16.55 4.40
N VAL A 225 -9.24 15.98 4.16
CA VAL A 225 -10.21 16.53 3.17
C VAL A 225 -10.65 17.95 3.54
N SER A 226 -10.91 18.21 4.83
CA SER A 226 -11.46 19.49 5.28
C SER A 226 -10.41 20.59 5.47
N LYS A 227 -9.20 20.23 5.88
CA LYS A 227 -8.16 21.21 6.28
C LYS A 227 -6.89 21.16 5.43
N GLY A 228 -6.74 20.17 4.55
CA GLY A 228 -5.50 19.94 3.79
C GLY A 228 -4.32 19.49 4.66
N LEU A 229 -4.56 19.11 5.92
CA LEU A 229 -3.49 18.72 6.85
C LEU A 229 -3.22 17.22 6.76
N VAL A 230 -1.98 16.88 6.44
CA VAL A 230 -1.48 15.51 6.41
C VAL A 230 -0.68 15.23 7.68
N SER A 231 -1.03 14.15 8.37
CA SER A 231 -0.28 13.64 9.51
C SER A 231 -0.12 12.11 9.41
N GLU A 232 0.58 11.49 10.36
CA GLU A 232 0.59 10.02 10.47
C GLU A 232 -0.83 9.43 10.56
N LYS A 233 -1.79 10.19 11.12
CA LYS A 233 -3.19 9.75 11.28
C LYS A 233 -3.94 9.68 9.95
N THR A 234 -3.47 10.37 8.92
CA THR A 234 -4.00 10.26 7.56
C THR A 234 -3.82 8.85 6.99
N ASP A 235 -2.66 8.22 7.27
CA ASP A 235 -2.42 6.81 6.93
C ASP A 235 -3.20 5.86 7.84
N VAL A 236 -3.32 6.16 9.15
CA VAL A 236 -4.10 5.33 10.08
C VAL A 236 -5.57 5.24 9.63
N TYR A 237 -6.16 6.37 9.25
CA TYR A 237 -7.54 6.40 8.77
C TYR A 237 -7.72 5.57 7.50
N SER A 238 -6.89 5.82 6.47
CA SER A 238 -6.98 5.09 5.20
C SER A 238 -6.72 3.59 5.38
N PHE A 239 -5.81 3.21 6.29
CA PHE A 239 -5.60 1.82 6.69
C PHE A 239 -6.82 1.22 7.40
N GLY A 240 -7.48 1.95 8.28
CA GLY A 240 -8.73 1.52 8.92
C GLY A 240 -9.86 1.25 7.92
N ALA A 241 -10.01 2.12 6.92
CA ALA A 241 -10.93 1.90 5.81
C ALA A 241 -10.52 0.68 4.96
N PHE A 242 -9.23 0.50 4.69
CA PHE A 242 -8.71 -0.70 4.02
C PHE A 242 -9.01 -1.99 4.78
N MET A 243 -8.83 -2.02 6.11
CA MET A 243 -9.22 -3.16 6.94
C MET A 243 -10.72 -3.46 6.80
N PHE A 244 -11.57 -2.44 6.79
CA PHE A 244 -13.01 -2.63 6.62
C PHE A 244 -13.34 -3.29 5.27
N VAL A 245 -12.63 -2.90 4.20
CA VAL A 245 -12.77 -3.50 2.88
C VAL A 245 -12.31 -4.96 2.86
N LEU A 246 -11.19 -5.26 3.53
CA LEU A 246 -10.75 -6.66 3.71
C LEU A 246 -11.80 -7.50 4.45
N LEU A 247 -12.47 -6.93 5.45
CA LEU A 247 -13.48 -7.67 6.22
C LEU A 247 -14.76 -7.92 5.42
N THR A 248 -15.21 -6.93 4.66
CA THR A 248 -16.54 -6.94 4.04
C THR A 248 -16.54 -7.39 2.58
N GLY A 249 -15.38 -7.32 1.91
CA GLY A 249 -15.29 -7.44 0.45
C GLY A 249 -15.97 -6.28 -0.29
N ARG A 250 -16.52 -5.29 0.43
CA ARG A 250 -17.26 -4.16 -0.12
C ARG A 250 -16.37 -2.94 -0.23
N ILE A 251 -16.59 -2.17 -1.29
CA ILE A 251 -15.86 -0.93 -1.56
C ILE A 251 -16.35 0.14 -0.57
N PRO A 252 -15.45 0.92 0.06
CA PRO A 252 -15.87 1.94 0.99
C PRO A 252 -16.60 3.05 0.22
N GLN A 253 -17.81 3.38 0.65
CA GLN A 253 -18.55 4.52 0.08
C GLN A 253 -18.07 5.82 0.74
N PRO A 254 -18.04 6.95 0.02
CA PRO A 254 -17.69 8.24 0.62
C PRO A 254 -18.61 8.58 1.79
N ILE A 255 -18.04 9.00 2.91
CA ILE A 255 -18.81 9.51 4.08
C ILE A 255 -19.57 10.81 3.75
N PHE A 256 -19.17 11.51 2.68
CA PHE A 256 -19.73 12.80 2.27
C PHE A 256 -20.79 12.64 1.17
N GLY A 257 -21.90 11.96 1.47
CA GLY A 257 -23.09 11.91 0.62
C GLY A 257 -24.35 11.78 1.47
N THR A 258 -25.45 12.40 1.06
CA THR A 258 -26.73 12.47 1.79
C THR A 258 -27.80 11.54 1.20
N ARG A 259 -27.47 10.29 0.86
CA ARG A 259 -28.46 9.37 0.28
C ARG A 259 -28.49 8.04 1.02
N GLU A 260 -29.67 7.73 1.52
CA GLU A 260 -30.09 6.60 2.38
C GLU A 260 -29.66 5.17 1.98
N ASP A 261 -28.80 4.98 0.97
CA ASP A 261 -28.20 3.71 0.55
C ASP A 261 -26.68 3.63 0.89
N HIS A 262 -26.30 4.07 2.09
CA HIS A 262 -24.91 4.03 2.54
C HIS A 262 -24.52 2.61 3.00
N LEU A 263 -23.66 1.94 2.22
CA LEU A 263 -23.02 0.67 2.61
C LEU A 263 -21.88 0.83 3.63
N VAL A 264 -21.62 2.06 4.09
CA VAL A 264 -21.30 2.25 5.50
C VAL A 264 -22.66 2.44 6.15
N GLU A 265 -23.31 1.34 6.56
CA GLU A 265 -24.31 1.46 7.62
C GLU A 265 -23.63 2.30 8.69
N ASP A 266 -24.28 3.37 9.15
CA ASP A 266 -23.87 4.23 10.25
C ASP A 266 -22.80 3.55 11.14
N PRO A 267 -21.60 4.12 11.39
CA PRO A 267 -20.62 3.51 12.27
C PRO A 267 -21.19 3.10 13.65
N GLU A 268 -22.27 3.74 14.10
CA GLU A 268 -23.05 3.27 15.24
C GLU A 268 -23.81 1.96 14.96
N CYS A 269 -24.32 1.75 13.75
CA CYS A 269 -24.84 0.46 13.27
C CYS A 269 -23.76 -0.62 13.33
N PHE A 270 -22.51 -0.38 12.89
CA PHE A 270 -21.45 -1.39 13.04
C PHE A 270 -21.04 -1.62 14.50
N SER A 271 -20.96 -0.55 15.31
CA SER A 271 -20.78 -0.66 16.75
C SER A 271 -21.92 -1.47 17.40
N ARG A 272 -23.16 -1.27 16.95
CA ARG A 272 -24.33 -2.08 17.31
C ARG A 272 -24.20 -3.51 16.83
N LEU A 273 -23.77 -3.79 15.60
CA LEU A 273 -23.55 -5.15 15.08
C LEU A 273 -22.46 -5.91 15.85
N VAL A 274 -21.42 -5.21 16.30
CA VAL A 274 -20.39 -5.76 17.21
C VAL A 274 -20.97 -6.05 18.60
N LYS A 275 -21.78 -5.14 19.15
CA LYS A 275 -22.45 -5.31 20.45
C LYS A 275 -23.51 -6.43 20.43
N ASP A 276 -24.25 -6.54 19.33
CA ASP A 276 -25.36 -7.46 19.13
C ASP A 276 -24.90 -8.83 18.58
N GLY A 277 -23.60 -9.00 18.30
CA GLY A 277 -23.04 -10.25 17.78
C GLY A 277 -23.48 -10.62 16.37
N ARG A 278 -23.90 -9.63 15.55
CA ARG A 278 -24.48 -9.83 14.21
C ARG A 278 -23.48 -9.58 13.07
N PHE A 279 -22.18 -9.77 13.31
CA PHE A 279 -21.13 -9.55 12.32
C PHE A 279 -21.23 -10.49 11.11
N ASP A 280 -21.87 -11.66 11.23
CA ASP A 280 -22.12 -12.62 10.13
C ASP A 280 -22.84 -11.99 8.91
N LYS A 281 -23.50 -10.82 9.07
CA LYS A 281 -24.16 -10.08 7.98
C LYS A 281 -23.24 -9.13 7.20
N VAL A 282 -22.09 -8.82 7.78
CA VAL A 282 -21.14 -7.78 7.34
C VAL A 282 -19.93 -8.40 6.66
N VAL A 283 -19.48 -9.50 7.24
CA VAL A 283 -18.35 -10.30 6.81
C VAL A 283 -18.57 -10.80 5.39
N ASP A 284 -17.51 -10.71 4.58
CA ASP A 284 -17.48 -11.33 3.26
C ASP A 284 -17.72 -12.84 3.38
N LYS A 285 -18.77 -13.35 2.75
CA LYS A 285 -19.11 -14.77 2.87
C LYS A 285 -18.10 -15.65 2.15
N ASP A 286 -17.42 -15.11 1.14
CA ASP A 286 -16.48 -15.87 0.31
C ASP A 286 -15.15 -16.13 1.04
N MET A 287 -14.88 -15.44 2.15
CA MET A 287 -13.61 -15.58 2.89
C MET A 287 -13.65 -16.59 4.04
N LEU A 288 -14.83 -17.09 4.44
CA LEU A 288 -15.02 -18.01 5.56
C LEU A 288 -14.92 -19.48 5.12
N VAL A 289 -14.25 -20.32 5.91
CA VAL A 289 -14.25 -21.78 5.73
C VAL A 289 -15.48 -22.37 6.46
N VAL A 290 -16.22 -23.25 5.80
CA VAL A 290 -17.58 -23.65 6.21
C VAL A 290 -17.63 -24.73 7.32
N GLU A 291 -16.50 -25.18 7.90
CA GLU A 291 -16.52 -26.36 8.80
C GLU A 291 -15.89 -26.16 10.21
N GLY A 292 -16.68 -26.43 11.25
CA GLY A 292 -16.20 -26.82 12.59
C GLY A 292 -15.61 -25.72 13.50
N ARG A 293 -14.78 -26.14 14.48
CA ARG A 293 -14.17 -25.32 15.56
C ARG A 293 -13.37 -24.10 15.09
N GLU A 294 -13.01 -24.07 13.81
CA GLU A 294 -12.32 -22.96 13.16
C GLU A 294 -13.18 -21.69 13.17
N ILE A 295 -14.51 -21.85 13.07
CA ILE A 295 -15.48 -20.75 13.04
C ILE A 295 -15.40 -19.88 14.31
N GLU A 296 -15.32 -20.45 15.51
CA GLU A 296 -15.35 -19.65 16.75
C GLU A 296 -14.07 -18.81 16.94
N ARG A 297 -12.92 -19.36 16.52
CA ARG A 297 -11.65 -18.62 16.50
C ARG A 297 -11.74 -17.47 15.49
N GLU A 298 -12.20 -17.75 14.28
CA GLU A 298 -12.34 -16.73 13.23
C GLU A 298 -13.29 -15.62 13.67
N ARG A 299 -14.40 -15.97 14.34
CA ARG A 299 -15.34 -15.00 14.93
C ARG A 299 -14.68 -14.05 15.90
N LEU A 300 -13.86 -14.57 16.83
CA LEU A 300 -13.13 -13.72 17.78
C LEU A 300 -12.13 -12.81 17.06
N GLN A 301 -11.43 -13.33 16.05
CA GLN A 301 -10.51 -12.54 15.23
C GLN A 301 -11.24 -11.45 14.46
N ILE A 302 -12.34 -11.77 13.81
CA ILE A 302 -13.20 -10.86 13.05
C ILE A 302 -13.67 -9.72 13.94
N LYS A 303 -14.16 -10.03 15.15
CA LYS A 303 -14.61 -9.02 16.10
C LYS A 303 -13.48 -8.06 16.48
N ALA A 304 -12.33 -8.58 16.89
CA ALA A 304 -11.18 -7.77 17.28
C ALA A 304 -10.63 -6.95 16.09
N PHE A 305 -10.64 -7.52 14.89
CA PHE A 305 -10.22 -6.86 13.66
C PHE A 305 -11.15 -5.70 13.28
N LEU A 306 -12.46 -5.89 13.40
CA LEU A 306 -13.45 -4.84 13.18
C LEU A 306 -13.33 -3.73 14.23
N GLU A 307 -13.19 -4.07 15.51
CA GLU A 307 -12.98 -3.08 16.58
C GLU A 307 -11.72 -2.24 16.34
N LEU A 308 -10.61 -2.86 15.91
CA LEU A 308 -9.39 -2.15 15.56
C LEU A 308 -9.58 -1.24 14.33
N SER A 309 -10.27 -1.73 13.28
CA SER A 309 -10.63 -0.91 12.10
C SER A 309 -11.44 0.32 12.50
N LEU A 310 -12.45 0.17 13.38
CA LEU A 310 -13.28 1.27 13.87
C LEU A 310 -12.49 2.29 14.71
N ARG A 311 -11.50 1.83 15.49
CA ARG A 311 -10.56 2.73 16.20
C ARG A 311 -9.70 3.53 15.23
N CYS A 312 -9.15 2.89 14.20
CA CYS A 312 -8.32 3.54 13.19
C CYS A 312 -9.07 4.68 12.46
N ILE A 313 -10.37 4.51 12.19
CA ILE A 313 -11.20 5.57 11.56
C ILE A 313 -11.82 6.55 12.55
N GLY A 314 -11.46 6.49 13.84
CA GLY A 314 -11.92 7.42 14.88
C GLY A 314 -13.40 7.27 15.27
N ARG A 315 -13.98 6.08 15.11
CA ARG A 315 -15.39 5.79 15.43
C ARG A 315 -15.59 5.01 16.73
N LEU A 316 -14.50 4.51 17.30
CA LEU A 316 -14.48 3.80 18.57
C LEU A 316 -13.20 4.21 19.30
N GLY A 317 -13.27 4.49 20.61
CA GLY A 317 -12.08 4.72 21.45
C GLY A 317 -11.03 5.69 20.90
N ASP A 318 -9.78 5.50 21.33
CA ASP A 318 -8.63 6.29 20.89
C ASP A 318 -8.07 5.79 19.55
N VAL A 319 -7.62 6.72 18.71
CA VAL A 319 -7.02 6.41 17.41
C VAL A 319 -5.55 5.99 17.61
N PRO A 320 -5.18 4.72 17.34
CA PRO A 320 -3.82 4.23 17.54
C PRO A 320 -2.82 4.83 16.53
N ASN A 321 -1.53 4.63 16.75
CA ASN A 321 -0.50 4.81 15.70
C ASN A 321 -0.29 3.47 14.96
N MET A 322 0.40 3.49 13.81
CA MET A 322 0.57 2.28 13.00
C MET A 322 1.44 1.20 13.66
N THR A 323 2.33 1.56 14.57
CA THR A 323 3.13 0.61 15.35
C THR A 323 2.24 -0.21 16.28
N ASP A 324 1.27 0.42 16.95
CA ASP A 324 0.35 -0.26 17.84
C ASP A 324 -0.67 -1.09 17.05
N VAL A 325 -1.17 -0.56 15.93
CA VAL A 325 -2.01 -1.32 14.98
C VAL A 325 -1.31 -2.61 14.54
N ALA A 326 -0.03 -2.54 14.16
CA ALA A 326 0.75 -3.71 13.75
C ALA A 326 0.92 -4.75 14.87
N LYS A 327 1.19 -4.30 16.11
CA LYS A 327 1.28 -5.18 17.29
C LYS A 327 -0.05 -5.86 17.57
N GLU A 328 -1.15 -5.12 17.50
CA GLU A 328 -2.49 -5.65 17.74
C GLU A 328 -2.91 -6.66 16.67
N LEU A 329 -2.67 -6.38 15.39
CA LEU A 329 -2.93 -7.34 14.31
C LEU A 329 -2.14 -8.64 14.47
N LYS A 330 -0.89 -8.57 14.95
CA LYS A 330 -0.10 -9.75 15.30
C LYS A 330 -0.69 -10.53 16.47
N ARG A 331 -1.33 -9.87 17.45
CA ARG A 331 -2.06 -10.53 18.54
C ARG A 331 -3.34 -11.20 18.00
N ILE A 332 -4.11 -10.49 17.17
CA ILE A 332 -5.34 -10.98 16.53
C ILE A 332 -5.07 -12.24 15.72
N GLU A 333 -4.05 -12.24 14.87
CA GLU A 333 -3.62 -13.41 14.08
C GLU A 333 -3.37 -14.65 14.97
N ARG A 334 -2.84 -14.45 16.17
CA ARG A 334 -2.45 -15.52 17.11
C ARG A 334 -3.54 -15.94 18.08
N LEU A 335 -4.72 -15.31 18.06
CA LEU A 335 -5.84 -15.69 18.92
C LEU A 335 -6.16 -17.17 18.76
N LYS A 336 -6.31 -17.89 19.87
CA LYS A 336 -6.72 -19.30 19.92
C LYS A 336 -8.17 -19.38 20.40
N SER A 337 -8.94 -20.36 19.93
CA SER A 337 -10.26 -20.66 20.50
C SER A 337 -10.09 -21.11 21.96
N VAL A 338 -10.83 -20.48 22.89
CA VAL A 338 -10.91 -20.95 24.27
C VAL A 338 -11.93 -22.09 24.33
N PRO A 339 -11.61 -23.25 24.94
CA PRO A 339 -12.61 -24.30 25.15
C PRO A 339 -13.76 -23.76 26.02
N CYS A 340 -15.00 -23.99 25.58
CA CYS A 340 -16.20 -23.66 26.36
C CYS A 340 -16.13 -24.39 27.71
N GLY A 341 -15.81 -23.67 28.79
CA GLY A 341 -15.62 -24.24 30.13
C GLY A 341 -14.89 -23.34 31.14
N SER A 342 -14.16 -22.31 30.69
CA SER A 342 -13.52 -21.35 31.60
C SER A 342 -14.22 -19.98 31.56
N PHE A 343 -14.77 -19.57 32.71
CA PHE A 343 -15.28 -18.23 33.02
C PHE A 343 -14.14 -17.19 32.99
N ALA A 344 -13.58 -16.89 31.83
CA ALA A 344 -12.59 -15.84 31.66
C ALA A 344 -12.91 -15.02 30.41
N PHE A 345 -14.04 -14.31 30.45
CA PHE A 345 -14.31 -13.20 29.56
C PHE A 345 -13.86 -11.91 30.28
N ILE A 346 -13.19 -11.02 29.55
CA ILE A 346 -12.63 -9.72 29.98
C ILE A 346 -11.23 -9.84 30.62
N CYS A 347 -10.17 -9.76 29.80
CA CYS A 347 -8.90 -9.09 30.15
C CYS A 347 -7.86 -9.03 29.01
N LEU A 348 -8.07 -9.66 27.85
CA LEU A 348 -6.98 -9.87 26.88
C LEU A 348 -6.63 -8.70 25.94
N VAL A 349 -7.09 -7.47 26.20
CA VAL A 349 -6.68 -6.28 25.41
C VAL A 349 -6.14 -5.12 26.27
N LYS A 350 -6.05 -5.23 27.60
CA LYS A 350 -5.57 -4.12 28.45
C LYS A 350 -4.23 -4.29 29.15
N GLU A 351 -3.51 -5.39 28.96
CA GLU A 351 -2.19 -5.54 29.57
C GLU A 351 -1.13 -5.92 28.54
N THR A 352 -0.43 -4.92 28.01
CA THR A 352 1.05 -4.91 27.98
C THR A 352 1.56 -3.55 27.48
N VAL A 353 1.95 -2.76 28.49
CA VAL A 353 2.80 -1.54 28.53
C VAL A 353 2.24 -0.28 27.92
#